data_AF-A0A7V9Q416-F1
#
_entry.id   AF-A0A7V9Q416-F1
#
_cell.length_a   1.000
_cell.length_b   1.000
_cell.length_c   1.000
_cell.angle_alpha   90.00
_cell.angle_beta   90.00
_cell.angle_gamma   90.00
#
_symmetry.space_group_name_H-M   'P 1'
#
loop_
_entity.id
_entity.type
_entity.pdbx_description
1 polymer ?
#
loop_
_entity_poly.entity_id
_entity_poly.type
_entity_poly.pdbx_seq_one_letter_code
_entity_poly.pdbx_strand_id
1 'polypeptide(L)'
;MFIALYQWKVKEGYEKKFQEGWHRRTKEIYQNCGSFGSRLHQAEDGTWVAYAQWPDRRTYDAAQSIAVIDTDARMMFRESVEESYPDIYMNVVDDLLQAEEYL
;
A
#
# COMPACT_ATOMS: atom_id res chain seq x y z
N MET A 1 -2.19 0.70 16.77
CA MET A 1 -2.10 0.36 15.33
C MET A 1 -1.15 1.32 14.65
N PHE A 2 -0.32 0.82 13.72
CA PHE A 2 0.63 1.61 12.95
C PHE A 2 0.17 1.71 11.50
N ILE A 3 0.28 2.91 10.92
CA ILE A 3 -0.12 3.19 9.54
C ILE A 3 1.10 3.65 8.74
N ALA A 4 1.26 3.07 7.56
CA ALA A 4 2.12 3.61 6.51
C ALA A 4 1.24 4.16 5.39
N LEU A 5 1.36 5.45 5.12
CA LEU A 5 0.72 6.12 4.00
C LEU A 5 1.74 6.36 2.89
N TYR A 6 1.40 5.92 1.70
CA TYR A 6 2.24 6.04 0.52
C TYR A 6 1.54 6.86 -0.55
N GLN A 7 2.31 7.62 -1.33
CA GLN A 7 1.78 8.60 -2.27
C GLN A 7 2.59 8.60 -3.56
N TRP A 8 1.90 8.56 -4.69
CA TRP A 8 2.54 8.50 -6.01
C TRP A 8 1.80 9.32 -7.04
N LYS A 9 2.57 9.89 -7.97
CA LYS A 9 2.08 10.22 -9.30
C LYS A 9 2.24 8.99 -10.19
N VAL A 10 1.15 8.54 -10.81
CA VAL A 10 1.16 7.41 -11.74
C VAL A 10 1.27 7.96 -13.16
N LYS A 11 2.06 7.28 -14.01
CA LYS A 11 2.21 7.64 -15.42
C LYS A 11 0.88 7.54 -16.14
N GLU A 12 0.58 8.52 -16.98
CA GLU A 12 -0.63 8.52 -17.81
C GLU A 12 -0.72 7.25 -18.66
N GLY A 13 -1.84 6.55 -18.58
CA GLY A 13 -2.11 5.30 -19.30
C GLY A 13 -1.59 4.02 -18.62
N TYR A 14 -0.94 4.14 -17.45
CA TYR A 14 -0.41 3.01 -16.69
C TYR A 14 -1.25 2.66 -15.46
N GLU A 15 -2.38 3.33 -15.24
CA GLU A 15 -3.20 3.25 -14.02
C GLU A 15 -3.67 1.81 -13.74
N LYS A 16 -4.12 1.08 -14.77
CA LYS A 16 -4.52 -0.33 -14.61
C LYS A 16 -3.34 -1.23 -14.24
N LYS A 17 -2.17 -1.00 -14.83
CA LYS A 17 -0.95 -1.78 -14.52
C LYS A 17 -0.47 -1.48 -13.10
N PHE A 18 -0.55 -0.22 -12.68
CA PHE A 18 -0.28 0.22 -11.32
C PHE A 18 -1.22 -0.45 -10.32
N GLN A 19 -2.54 -0.38 -10.55
CA GLN A 19 -3.55 -0.95 -9.66
C GLN A 19 -3.40 -2.47 -9.52
N GLU A 20 -3.17 -3.18 -10.62
CA GLU A 20 -2.96 -4.64 -10.60
C GLU A 20 -1.68 -5.03 -9.84
N GLY A 21 -0.57 -4.33 -10.11
CA GLY A 21 0.69 -4.54 -9.39
C GLY A 21 0.54 -4.25 -7.89
N TRP A 22 -0.12 -3.15 -7.53
CA TRP A 22 -0.43 -2.80 -6.15
C TRP A 22 -1.33 -3.84 -5.46
N HIS A 23 -2.37 -4.32 -6.13
CA HIS A 23 -3.31 -5.31 -5.59
C HIS A 23 -2.61 -6.62 -5.26
N ARG A 24 -1.85 -7.17 -6.21
CA ARG A 24 -1.09 -8.42 -6.02
C ARG A 24 -0.05 -8.29 -4.90
N ARG A 25 0.69 -7.18 -4.87
CA ARG A 25 1.67 -6.90 -3.81
C ARG A 25 1.03 -6.76 -2.43
N THR A 26 -0.10 -6.08 -2.34
CA THR A 26 -0.84 -5.92 -1.08
C THR A 26 -1.34 -7.28 -0.57
N LYS A 27 -1.88 -8.12 -1.46
CA LYS A 27 -2.32 -9.48 -1.11
C LYS A 27 -1.16 -10.34 -0.61
N GLU A 28 -0.01 -10.31 -1.28
CA GLU A 28 1.19 -11.03 -0.86
C GLU A 28 1.68 -10.56 0.52
N ILE A 29 1.73 -9.25 0.77
CA ILE A 29 2.13 -8.67 2.06
C ILE A 29 1.16 -9.07 3.16
N TYR A 30 -0.15 -9.05 2.90
CA TYR A 30 -1.16 -9.52 3.84
C TYR A 30 -0.95 -10.99 4.21
N GLN A 31 -0.67 -11.84 3.23
CA GLN A 31 -0.49 -13.28 3.45
C GLN A 31 0.81 -13.63 4.17
N ASN A 32 1.90 -12.88 3.94
CA ASN A 32 3.25 -13.29 4.35
C ASN A 32 3.90 -12.41 5.42
N CYS A 33 3.41 -11.18 5.61
CA CYS A 33 4.12 -10.17 6.42
C CYS A 33 3.32 -9.68 7.63
N GLY A 34 2.09 -10.14 7.84
CA GLY A 34 1.28 -9.80 9.02
C GLY A 34 0.68 -8.39 9.01
N SER A 35 0.55 -7.75 7.84
CA SER A 35 -0.24 -6.52 7.72
C SER A 35 -1.74 -6.80 7.89
N PHE A 36 -2.53 -5.77 8.22
CA PHE A 36 -3.99 -5.81 8.17
C PHE A 36 -4.56 -5.38 6.81
N GLY A 37 -3.71 -5.35 5.77
CA GLY A 37 -4.06 -4.97 4.42
C GLY A 37 -3.85 -3.48 4.14
N SER A 38 -4.29 -3.05 2.96
CA SER A 38 -4.15 -1.68 2.49
C SER A 38 -5.32 -1.29 1.61
N ARG A 39 -5.67 -0.01 1.62
CA ARG A 39 -6.67 0.59 0.73
C ARG A 39 -6.00 1.58 -0.20
N LEU A 40 -6.25 1.43 -1.49
CA LEU A 40 -5.78 2.36 -2.52
C LEU A 40 -6.86 3.38 -2.84
N HIS A 41 -6.45 4.64 -2.95
CA HIS A 41 -7.30 5.78 -3.23
C HIS A 41 -6.71 6.58 -4.39
N GLN A 42 -7.57 7.35 -5.05
CA GLN A 42 -7.18 8.44 -5.93
C GLN A 42 -7.67 9.74 -5.29
N ALA A 43 -6.75 10.67 -5.03
CA ALA A 43 -7.03 11.98 -4.49
C ALA A 43 -7.57 12.92 -5.58
N GLU A 44 -8.21 14.02 -5.20
CA GLU A 44 -8.79 15.00 -6.13
C GLU A 44 -7.75 15.66 -7.04
N ASP A 45 -6.50 15.75 -6.59
CA ASP A 45 -5.36 16.27 -7.36
C ASP A 45 -4.74 15.23 -8.32
N GLY A 46 -5.30 14.01 -8.37
CA GLY A 46 -4.83 12.91 -9.20
C GLY A 46 -3.76 12.03 -8.54
N THR A 47 -3.28 12.35 -7.34
CA THR A 47 -2.32 11.52 -6.59
C THR A 47 -2.94 10.19 -6.21
N TRP A 48 -2.19 9.10 -6.36
CA TRP A 48 -2.58 7.78 -5.88
C TRP A 48 -2.05 7.57 -4.46
N VAL A 49 -2.94 7.18 -3.54
CA VAL A 49 -2.63 7.11 -2.10
C VAL A 49 -2.98 5.75 -1.54
N ALA A 50 -2.00 5.04 -0.99
CA ALA A 50 -2.22 3.78 -0.29
C ALA A 50 -2.14 3.96 1.23
N TYR A 51 -3.20 3.55 1.93
CA TYR A 51 -3.28 3.50 3.39
C TYR A 51 -3.12 2.05 3.87
N ALA A 52 -1.94 1.71 4.39
CA ALA A 52 -1.63 0.37 4.87
C ALA A 52 -1.69 0.27 6.39
N GLN A 53 -2.46 -0.69 6.90
CA GLN A 53 -2.64 -0.93 8.33
C GLN A 53 -1.71 -2.05 8.82
N TRP A 54 -1.08 -1.83 9.96
CA TRP A 54 -0.18 -2.79 10.61
C TRP A 54 -0.48 -2.87 12.10
N PRO A 55 -0.30 -4.03 12.73
CA PRO A 55 -0.47 -4.15 14.19
C PRO A 55 0.43 -3.15 14.93
N ASP A 56 1.69 -3.04 14.50
CA ASP A 56 2.70 -2.17 15.09
C ASP A 56 3.85 -1.86 14.12
N ARG A 57 4.70 -0.88 14.50
CA ARG A 57 5.87 -0.45 13.73
C ARG A 57 6.91 -1.56 13.55
N ARG A 58 7.10 -2.43 14.54
CA ARG A 58 8.10 -3.50 14.50
C ARG A 58 7.75 -4.53 13.42
N THR A 59 6.48 -4.88 13.31
CA THR A 59 5.96 -5.79 12.27
C THR A 59 6.17 -5.17 10.88
N TYR A 60 5.87 -3.88 10.72
CA TYR A 60 6.15 -3.14 9.50
C TYR A 60 7.64 -3.14 9.11
N ASP A 61 8.53 -2.85 10.06
CA ASP A 61 9.98 -2.80 9.81
C ASP A 61 10.52 -4.18 9.44
N ALA A 62 10.06 -5.25 10.13
CA ALA A 62 10.44 -6.62 9.81
C ALA A 62 10.00 -7.03 8.40
N ALA A 63 8.81 -6.60 7.98
CA ALA A 63 8.29 -6.89 6.65
C ALA A 63 9.16 -6.33 5.50
N GLN A 64 9.90 -5.24 5.74
CA GLN A 64 10.81 -4.67 4.74
C GLN A 64 11.97 -5.61 4.38
N SER A 65 12.30 -6.54 5.27
CA SER A 65 13.37 -7.52 5.07
C SER A 65 12.89 -8.81 4.40
N ILE A 66 11.58 -8.99 4.23
CA ILE A 66 11.00 -10.18 3.59
C ILE A 66 11.18 -10.08 2.08
N ALA A 67 11.71 -11.13 1.47
CA ALA A 67 11.91 -11.19 0.03
C ALA A 67 10.57 -11.12 -0.71
N VAL A 68 10.57 -10.39 -1.83
CA VAL A 68 9.42 -10.32 -2.73
C VAL A 68 9.33 -11.60 -3.55
N ILE A 69 8.21 -12.32 -3.41
CA ILE A 69 7.91 -13.55 -4.14
C ILE A 69 7.35 -13.20 -5.52
N ASP A 70 6.36 -12.30 -5.59
CA ASP A 70 5.76 -11.86 -6.85
C ASP A 70 6.58 -10.69 -7.45
N THR A 71 7.69 -11.05 -8.09
CA THR A 71 8.60 -10.07 -8.72
C THR A 71 7.94 -9.33 -9.88
N ASP A 72 7.02 -9.97 -10.59
CA ASP A 72 6.31 -9.35 -11.71
C ASP A 72 5.36 -8.26 -11.23
N ALA A 73 4.57 -8.53 -10.17
CA ALA A 73 3.72 -7.51 -9.57
C ALA A 73 4.56 -6.32 -9.05
N ARG A 74 5.73 -6.59 -8.48
CA ARG A 74 6.67 -5.52 -8.05
C ARG A 74 7.13 -4.67 -9.23
N MET A 75 7.46 -5.28 -10.36
CA MET A 75 7.85 -4.56 -11.58
C MET A 75 6.68 -3.77 -12.16
N MET A 76 5.49 -4.38 -12.27
CA MET A 76 4.28 -3.71 -12.75
C MET A 76 4.00 -2.43 -11.98
N PHE A 77 4.04 -2.53 -10.65
CA PHE A 77 3.88 -1.40 -9.75
C PHE A 77 4.96 -0.32 -9.98
N ARG A 78 6.24 -0.70 -9.88
CA ARG A 78 7.37 0.24 -9.98
C ARG A 78 7.45 0.96 -11.32
N GLU A 79 7.24 0.26 -12.43
CA GLU A 79 7.33 0.85 -13.77
C GLU A 79 6.20 1.84 -14.05
N SER A 80 5.08 1.73 -13.34
CA SER A 80 3.91 2.58 -13.52
C SER A 80 4.01 3.90 -12.73
N VAL A 81 4.94 4.00 -11.77
CA VAL A 81 5.15 5.21 -10.97
C VAL A 81 5.98 6.22 -11.78
N GLU A 82 5.49 7.45 -11.87
CA GLU A 82 6.21 8.60 -12.42
C GLU A 82 7.04 9.28 -11.32
N GLU A 83 6.42 9.51 -10.17
CA GLU A 83 7.02 10.16 -9.01
C GLU A 83 6.53 9.50 -7.73
N SER A 84 7.42 9.34 -6.74
CA SER A 84 7.06 8.93 -5.37
C SER A 84 7.23 10.12 -4.44
N TYR A 85 6.20 10.41 -3.66
CA TYR A 85 6.27 11.42 -2.61
C TYR A 85 6.75 10.80 -1.29
N PRO A 86 7.16 11.60 -0.30
CA PRO A 86 7.57 11.07 1.00
C PRO A 86 6.46 10.26 1.68
N ASP A 87 6.84 9.09 2.19
CA ASP A 87 5.96 8.25 3.02
C ASP A 87 5.62 8.98 4.33
N ILE A 88 4.40 8.76 4.81
CA ILE A 88 3.95 9.26 6.12
C ILE A 88 3.71 8.07 7.04
N TYR A 89 4.34 8.09 8.21
CA TYR A 89 4.21 7.05 9.23
C TYR A 89 3.43 7.59 10.42
N MET A 90 2.37 6.89 10.81
CA MET A 90 1.40 7.40 11.80
C MET A 90 1.05 6.32 12.82
N ASN A 91 0.77 6.75 14.06
CA ASN A 91 0.12 5.91 15.06
C ASN A 91 -1.34 6.34 15.15
N VAL A 92 -2.25 5.38 15.20
CA VAL A 92 -3.67 5.67 15.46
C VAL A 92 -3.81 6.10 16.92
N VAL A 93 -4.33 7.31 17.14
CA VAL A 93 -4.52 7.92 18.47
C VAL A 93 -5.95 7.73 18.99
N ASP A 94 -6.93 7.69 18.08
CA ASP A 94 -8.33 7.42 18.35
C ASP A 94 -8.94 6.75 17.11
N ASP A 95 -9.88 5.83 17.28
CA ASP A 95 -10.45 5.03 16.19
C ASP A 95 -11.96 4.88 16.34
N LEU A 96 -12.70 5.54 15.43
CA LEU A 96 -14.15 5.47 15.31
C LEU A 96 -14.58 4.87 13.96
N LEU A 97 -13.66 4.20 13.26
CA LEU A 97 -13.96 3.55 12.00
C LEU A 97 -14.88 2.35 12.23
N GLN A 98 -15.94 2.26 11.44
CA GLN A 98 -16.82 1.10 11.42
C GLN A 98 -16.30 0.08 10.40
N ALA A 99 -16.39 -1.20 10.74
CA ALA A 99 -16.07 -2.27 9.80
C ALA A 99 -17.12 -2.31 8.69
N GLU A 100 -16.67 -2.33 7.44
CA GLU A 100 -17.48 -2.69 6.28
C GLU A 100 -17.15 -4.15 5.93
N GLU A 101 -18.16 -5.03 5.84
CA GLU A 101 -17.95 -6.39 5.35
C GLU A 101 -17.67 -6.36 3.84
N TYR A 102 -16.58 -6.99 3.43
CA TYR A 102 -16.25 -7.21 2.01
C TYR A 102 -17.13 -8.37 1.50
N LEU A 103 -18.13 -8.07 0.66
CA LEU A 103 -18.89 -9.07 -0.10
C LEU A 103 -18.12 -9.56 -1.33
#